data_AF-A0A1M3M081-F1
#
_entry.id   AF-A0A1M3M081-F1
#
_cell.length_a   1.000
_cell.length_b   1.000
_cell.length_c   1.000
_cell.angle_alpha   90.00
_cell.angle_beta   90.00
_cell.angle_gamma   90.00
#
_symmetry.space_group_name_H-M   'P 1'
#
loop_
_entity.id
_entity.type
_entity.pdbx_description
1 polymer ?
#
loop_
_entity_poly.entity_id
_entity_poly.type
_entity_poly.pdbx_seq_one_letter_code
_entity_poly.pdbx_strand_id
1 'polypeptide(L)'
;MGESDWLVLDDAIQPRFLIHHGPTVNKITRETLMMYRVDHWVLKRSDRWPLGYYETLADAQLAAESTLGAPKFLAPVTDPHGQIVTPEEQRERWQAGLDPRTGPT
;
A
#
# COMPACT_ATOMS: atom_id res chain seq x y z
N MET A 1 4.77 14.47 -24.36
CA MET A 1 5.16 14.30 -22.94
C MET A 1 4.19 13.30 -22.36
N GLY A 2 4.63 12.07 -22.08
CA GLY A 2 3.77 11.06 -21.46
C GLY A 2 3.53 11.42 -20.01
N GLU A 3 2.30 11.22 -19.52
CA GLU A 3 1.99 11.37 -18.10
C GLU A 3 2.97 10.51 -17.29
N SER A 4 3.75 11.16 -16.42
CA SER A 4 4.69 10.49 -15.51
C SER A 4 4.09 10.23 -14.13
N ASP A 5 2.93 10.82 -13.86
CA ASP A 5 2.33 10.89 -12.54
C ASP A 5 0.86 10.47 -12.61
N TRP A 6 0.44 9.57 -11.73
CA TRP A 6 -0.95 9.13 -11.58
C TRP A 6 -1.41 9.33 -10.14
N LEU A 7 -2.54 10.02 -9.97
CA LEU A 7 -3.17 10.22 -8.67
C LEU A 7 -4.17 9.08 -8.40
N VAL A 8 -3.98 8.35 -7.30
CA VAL A 8 -4.89 7.28 -6.88
C VAL A 8 -5.87 7.84 -5.85
N LEU A 9 -7.16 7.69 -6.16
CA LEU A 9 -8.26 8.17 -5.35
C LEU A 9 -8.95 6.99 -4.63
N ASP A 10 -9.53 7.24 -3.46
CA ASP A 10 -10.50 6.32 -2.86
C ASP A 10 -11.92 6.53 -3.41
N ASP A 11 -12.87 5.73 -2.93
CA ASP A 11 -14.28 5.78 -3.33
C ASP A 11 -14.96 7.13 -2.98
N ALA A 12 -14.38 7.91 -2.06
CA ALA A 12 -14.82 9.26 -1.72
C ALA A 12 -14.12 10.35 -2.55
N ILE A 13 -13.41 9.97 -3.62
CA ILE A 13 -12.65 10.86 -4.50
C ILE A 13 -11.55 11.60 -3.72
N GLN A 14 -11.08 11.04 -2.61
CA GLN A 14 -9.95 11.62 -1.87
C GLN A 14 -8.63 11.03 -2.38
N PRO A 15 -7.61 11.86 -2.64
CA PRO A 15 -6.30 11.35 -3.03
C PRO A 15 -5.61 10.66 -1.86
N ARG A 16 -5.09 9.47 -2.13
CA ARG A 16 -4.45 8.61 -1.12
C ARG A 16 -3.03 8.22 -1.51
N PHE A 17 -2.79 8.01 -2.79
CA PHE A 17 -1.46 7.71 -3.31
C PHE A 17 -1.14 8.50 -4.57
N LEU A 18 0.16 8.69 -4.81
CA LEU A 18 0.69 9.19 -6.07
C LEU A 18 1.66 8.15 -6.62
N ILE A 19 1.41 7.70 -7.84
CA ILE A 19 2.36 6.89 -8.59
C ILE A 19 3.19 7.84 -9.44
N HIS A 20 4.50 7.82 -9.28
CA HIS A 20 5.45 8.62 -10.06
C HIS A 20 6.42 7.70 -10.78
N HIS A 21 6.52 7.83 -12.11
CA HIS A 21 7.52 7.15 -12.91
C HIS A 21 8.77 8.03 -13.04
N GLY A 22 9.88 7.58 -12.46
CA GLY A 22 11.09 8.37 -12.42
C GLY A 22 12.35 7.59 -11.99
N PRO A 23 13.52 8.25 -12.04
CA PRO A 23 14.78 7.65 -11.65
C PRO A 23 14.81 7.35 -10.15
N THR A 24 15.12 6.11 -9.80
CA THR A 24 15.24 5.60 -8.43
C THR A 24 16.57 4.88 -8.25
N VAL A 25 17.22 5.09 -7.11
CA VAL A 25 18.49 4.43 -6.77
C VAL A 25 18.21 3.04 -6.20
N ASN A 26 18.64 2.00 -6.91
CA ASN A 26 18.77 0.66 -6.35
C ASN A 26 19.92 0.66 -5.34
N LYS A 27 19.60 0.51 -4.05
CA LYS A 27 20.61 0.59 -2.98
C LYS A 27 21.62 -0.56 -2.99
N ILE A 28 21.30 -1.68 -3.64
CA ILE A 28 22.16 -2.88 -3.70
C ILE A 28 23.16 -2.74 -4.85
N THR A 29 22.66 -2.48 -6.07
CA THR A 29 23.53 -2.38 -7.27
C THR A 29 24.15 -0.98 -7.45
N ARG A 30 23.65 0.03 -6.71
CA ARG A 30 23.96 1.46 -6.85
C ARG A 30 23.57 2.07 -8.19
N GLU A 31 22.79 1.35 -9.00
CA GLU A 31 22.30 1.86 -10.27
C GLU A 31 21.08 2.75 -10.05
N THR A 32 20.92 3.72 -10.96
CA THR A 32 19.69 4.50 -11.05
C THR A 32 18.83 3.91 -12.15
N LEU A 33 17.68 3.35 -11.79
CA LEU A 33 16.75 2.70 -12.69
C LEU A 33 15.47 3.52 -12.78
N MET A 34 14.80 3.46 -13.93
CA MET A 34 13.45 4.02 -14.08
C MET A 34 12.46 3.08 -13.39
N MET A 35 11.73 3.58 -12.40
CA MET A 35 10.77 2.79 -11.62
C MET A 35 9.50 3.59 -11.36
N TYR A 36 8.42 2.88 -11.07
CA TYR A 36 7.20 3.45 -10.53
C TYR A 36 7.31 3.50 -9.01
N ARG A 37 7.41 4.69 -8.45
CA ARG A 37 7.36 4.92 -7.00
C ARG A 37 5.93 5.25 -6.60
N VAL A 38 5.39 4.53 -5.64
CA VAL A 38 4.10 4.86 -5.03
C VAL A 38 4.36 5.59 -3.74
N ASP A 39 3.90 6.84 -3.63
CA ASP A 39 3.98 7.66 -2.42
C ASP A 39 2.60 7.79 -1.77
N HIS A 40 2.57 7.89 -0.44
CA HIS A 40 1.37 8.38 0.24
C HIS A 40 1.12 9.83 -0.15
N TRP A 41 -0.13 10.14 -0.49
CA TRP A 41 -0.50 11.49 -0.87
C TRP A 41 -0.49 12.43 0.33
N VAL A 42 0.22 13.54 0.16
CA VAL A 42 0.27 14.68 1.07
C VAL A 42 0.39 15.96 0.27
N LEU A 43 -0.04 17.07 0.85
CA LEU A 43 0.03 18.41 0.24
C LEU A 43 1.47 18.84 -0.06
N LYS A 44 2.39 18.64 0.90
CA LYS A 44 3.79 19.03 0.75
C LYS A 44 4.61 17.84 0.26
N ARG A 45 5.33 18.03 -0.84
CA ARG A 45 6.20 16.99 -1.42
C ARG A 45 7.25 16.47 -0.43
N SER A 46 7.76 17.31 0.46
CA SER A 46 8.74 16.94 1.50
C SER A 46 8.24 15.89 2.48
N ASP A 47 6.92 15.83 2.66
CA ASP A 47 6.28 15.01 3.68
C ASP A 47 5.85 13.66 3.09
N ARG A 48 6.10 13.41 1.80
CA ARG A 48 5.76 12.14 1.13
C ARG A 48 6.66 11.04 1.65
N TRP A 49 6.06 9.91 1.99
CA TRP A 49 6.79 8.67 2.26
C TRP A 49 6.36 7.59 1.27
N PRO A 50 7.32 6.80 0.74
CA PRO A 50 7.01 5.78 -0.25
C PRO A 50 6.25 4.63 0.41
N LEU A 51 5.19 4.18 -0.25
CA LEU A 51 4.61 2.85 -0.06
C LEU A 51 5.57 1.78 -0.62
N GLY A 52 6.14 2.03 -1.80
CA GLY A 52 7.02 1.08 -2.47
C GLY A 52 7.54 1.55 -3.82
N TYR A 53 8.37 0.71 -4.43
CA TYR A 53 8.98 0.90 -5.75
C TYR A 53 8.71 -0.33 -6.60
N TYR A 54 8.27 -0.13 -7.83
CA TYR A 54 7.76 -1.18 -8.71
C TYR A 54 8.34 -1.00 -10.11
N GLU A 55 8.54 -2.11 -10.81
CA GLU A 55 9.08 -2.10 -12.18
C GLU A 55 8.00 -1.75 -13.21
N THR A 56 6.74 -2.10 -12.93
CA THR A 56 5.62 -1.87 -13.85
C THR A 56 4.55 -0.97 -13.23
N LEU A 57 3.79 -0.28 -14.08
CA LEU A 57 2.63 0.50 -13.65
C LEU A 57 1.55 -0.42 -13.03
N ALA A 58 1.36 -1.61 -13.58
CA ALA A 58 0.37 -2.57 -13.10
C ALA A 58 0.65 -3.00 -11.64
N ASP A 59 1.91 -3.29 -11.30
CA ASP A 59 2.30 -3.64 -9.93
C ASP A 59 2.11 -2.45 -8.97
N ALA A 60 2.43 -1.24 -9.43
CA ALA A 60 2.24 -0.02 -8.65
C ALA A 60 0.75 0.26 -8.37
N GLN A 61 -0.12 0.05 -9.37
CA GLN A 61 -1.57 0.16 -9.24
C GLN A 61 -2.12 -0.89 -8.27
N LEU A 62 -1.74 -2.15 -8.45
CA LEU A 62 -2.17 -3.25 -7.59
C LEU A 62 -1.77 -3.01 -6.13
N ALA A 63 -0.57 -2.49 -5.88
CA ALA A 63 -0.12 -2.16 -4.53
C ALA A 63 -0.94 -1.03 -3.90
N ALA A 64 -1.26 0.02 -4.66
CA ALA A 64 -2.10 1.11 -4.19
C ALA A 64 -3.54 0.63 -3.89
N GLU A 65 -4.14 -0.13 -4.81
CA GLU A 65 -5.49 -0.72 -4.65
C GLU A 65 -5.56 -1.66 -3.45
N SER A 66 -4.58 -2.56 -3.30
CA SER A 66 -4.51 -3.48 -2.17
C SER A 66 -4.40 -2.73 -0.84
N THR A 67 -3.66 -1.62 -0.81
CA THR A 67 -3.52 -0.80 0.40
C THR A 67 -4.78 0.01 0.69
N LEU A 68 -5.53 0.44 -0.34
CA LEU A 68 -6.81 1.12 -0.18
C LEU A 68 -7.91 0.20 0.35
N GLY A 69 -7.98 -1.02 -0.19
CA GLY A 69 -8.95 -2.03 0.22
C GLY A 69 -8.61 -2.71 1.55
N ALA A 70 -7.37 -2.58 2.03
CA ALA A 70 -6.95 -3.19 3.29
C ALA A 70 -7.63 -2.51 4.51
N PRO A 71 -8.25 -3.30 5.41
CA PRO A 71 -8.71 -2.78 6.68
C PRO A 71 -7.57 -2.19 7.51
N LYS A 72 -7.86 -1.14 8.29
CA LYS A 72 -6.89 -0.57 9.23
C LYS A 72 -6.75 -1.47 10.47
N PHE A 73 -5.68 -2.24 10.54
CA PHE A 73 -5.33 -3.05 11.71
C PHE A 73 -4.58 -2.20 12.74
N LEU A 74 -5.32 -1.44 13.55
CA LEU A 74 -4.74 -0.52 14.54
C LEU A 74 -4.80 -1.04 15.99
N ALA A 75 -5.73 -1.94 16.27
CA ALA A 75 -5.98 -2.45 17.61
C ALA A 75 -6.25 -3.96 17.56
N PRO A 76 -5.87 -4.70 18.61
CA PRO A 76 -6.27 -6.09 18.75
C PRO A 76 -7.79 -6.21 18.83
N VAL A 77 -8.32 -7.32 18.34
CA VAL A 77 -9.75 -7.66 18.42
C VAL A 77 -9.93 -8.97 19.17
N THR A 78 -11.06 -9.13 19.84
CA THR A 78 -11.44 -10.42 20.44
C THR A 78 -12.26 -11.19 19.41
N ASP A 79 -11.85 -12.41 19.09
CA ASP A 79 -12.58 -13.30 18.19
C ASP A 79 -13.83 -13.89 18.88
N PRO A 80 -14.72 -14.58 18.14
CA PRO A 80 -15.92 -15.21 18.72
C PRO A 80 -15.64 -16.30 19.76
N HIS A 81 -14.42 -16.83 19.82
CA HIS A 81 -13.98 -17.83 20.80
C HIS A 81 -13.33 -17.20 22.04
N GLY A 82 -13.25 -15.87 22.11
CA GLY A 82 -12.66 -15.14 23.21
C GLY A 82 -11.14 -14.97 23.13
N GLN A 83 -10.49 -15.34 22.02
CA GLN A 83 -9.05 -15.15 21.82
C GLN A 83 -8.74 -13.74 21.32
N ILE A 84 -7.60 -13.19 21.76
CA ILE A 84 -7.10 -11.90 21.29
C ILE A 84 -6.36 -12.11 19.97
N VAL A 85 -6.81 -11.45 18.92
CA VAL A 85 -6.16 -11.43 17.61
C VAL A 85 -5.43 -10.10 17.45
N THR A 86 -4.11 -10.16 17.36
CA THR A 86 -3.25 -8.98 17.22
C THR A 86 -3.39 -8.32 15.85
N PRO A 87 -3.04 -7.03 15.68
CA PRO A 87 -3.02 -6.38 14.37
C PRO A 87 -2.15 -7.08 13.32
N GLU A 88 -1.08 -7.75 13.75
CA GLU A 88 -0.18 -8.49 12.87
C GLU A 88 -0.88 -9.76 12.33
N GLU A 89 -1.50 -10.55 13.21
CA GLU A 89 -2.31 -11.71 12.81
C GLU A 89 -3.52 -11.32 11.94
N GLN A 90 -4.18 -10.19 12.25
CA GLN A 90 -5.27 -9.68 11.40
C GLN A 90 -4.77 -9.39 9.97
N ARG A 91 -3.55 -8.84 9.84
CA ARG A 91 -2.90 -8.57 8.54
C ARG A 91 -2.53 -9.86 7.83
N GLU A 92 -1.97 -10.84 8.53
CA GLU A 92 -1.63 -12.15 7.95
C GLU A 92 -2.87 -12.87 7.43
N ARG A 93 -3.97 -12.87 8.20
CA ARG A 93 -5.25 -13.44 7.79
C ARG A 93 -5.81 -12.75 6.54
N TRP A 94 -5.77 -11.41 6.51
CA TRP A 94 -6.18 -10.64 5.33
C TRP A 94 -5.34 -10.99 4.08
N GLN A 95 -4.02 -11.09 4.23
CA GLN A 95 -3.12 -11.47 3.13
C GLN A 95 -3.35 -12.91 2.66
N ALA A 96 -3.82 -13.79 3.55
CA ALA A 96 -4.24 -15.14 3.22
C ALA A 96 -5.67 -15.22 2.62
N GLY A 97 -6.37 -14.10 2.46
CA GLY A 97 -7.75 -14.06 1.95
C GLY A 97 -8.81 -14.52 2.96
N LEU A 98 -8.47 -14.55 4.25
CA LEU A 98 -9.35 -14.93 5.36
C LEU A 98 -9.96 -13.69 6.02
N ASP A 99 -11.05 -13.88 6.77
CA ASP A 99 -11.60 -12.79 7.59
C ASP A 99 -10.55 -12.37 8.65
N PRO A 100 -10.17 -11.09 8.72
CA PRO A 100 -9.13 -10.63 9.64
C PRO A 100 -9.49 -10.84 11.12
N ARG A 101 -10.78 -10.82 11.47
CA ARG A 101 -11.27 -10.96 12.84
C ARG A 101 -11.44 -12.42 13.23
N THR A 102 -11.99 -13.24 12.34
CA THR A 102 -12.37 -14.62 12.68
C THR A 102 -11.43 -15.69 12.13
N GLY A 103 -10.65 -15.39 11.09
CA GLY A 103 -9.81 -16.38 10.41
C GLY A 103 -10.63 -17.36 9.56
N PRO A 104 -10.16 -18.61 9.36
CA PRO A 104 -10.90 -19.62 8.63
C PRO A 104 -12.11 -20.10 9.46
N THR A 105 -13.31 -19.95 8.89
CA THR A 105 -14.55 -20.58 9.41
C THR A 105 -14.51 -22.11 9.35
#